data_AF-A0A4V3JY75-F1
#
_entry.id   AF-A0A4V3JY75-F1
#
_cell.length_a   1.000
_cell.length_b   1.000
_cell.length_c   1.000
_cell.angle_alpha   90.00
_cell.angle_beta   90.00
_cell.angle_gamma   90.00
#
_symmetry.space_group_name_H-M   'P 1'
#
loop_
_entity.id
_entity.type
_entity.pdbx_description
1 polymer ?
#
loop_
_entity_poly.entity_id
_entity_poly.type
_entity_poly.pdbx_seq_one_letter_code
_entity_poly.pdbx_strand_id
1 'polypeptide(L)'
;MKKLFILSLFVWLSDCGAPFSPRSSCYERNKCSTIEGECFLKNDVLFKGVTASPSYSSQDFSILMGTCIGLERKCRDNCQSSTIF
;
A
#
# COMPACT_ATOMS: atom_id res chain seq x y z
N MET A 1 27.72 -22.94 -3.86
CA MET A 1 27.12 -21.62 -4.19
C MET A 1 25.87 -21.71 -5.10
N LYS A 2 25.24 -22.87 -5.30
CA LYS A 2 24.02 -23.00 -6.15
C LYS A 2 22.70 -22.78 -5.40
N LYS A 3 22.66 -23.01 -4.08
CA LYS A 3 21.44 -22.90 -3.27
C LYS A 3 21.08 -21.47 -2.86
N LEU A 4 22.05 -20.54 -2.88
CA LEU A 4 21.83 -19.14 -2.50
C LEU A 4 20.96 -18.39 -3.54
N PHE A 5 21.05 -18.78 -4.81
CA PHE A 5 20.32 -18.15 -5.91
C PHE A 5 18.81 -18.43 -5.86
N ILE A 6 18.41 -19.61 -5.38
CA ILE A 6 17.00 -20.00 -5.28
C ILE A 6 16.30 -19.20 -4.15
N LEU A 7 17.02 -18.91 -3.05
CA LEU A 7 16.46 -18.15 -1.94
C LEU A 7 16.20 -16.68 -2.32
N SER A 8 17.08 -16.10 -3.14
CA SER A 8 16.90 -14.74 -3.68
C SER A 8 15.62 -14.63 -4.51
N LEU A 9 15.29 -15.64 -5.31
CA LEU A 9 14.08 -15.63 -6.15
C LEU A 9 12.76 -15.55 -5.35
N PHE A 10 12.74 -16.09 -4.13
CA PHE A 10 11.55 -16.04 -3.27
C PHE A 10 11.35 -14.70 -2.57
N VAL A 11 12.41 -13.92 -2.36
CA VAL A 11 12.32 -12.58 -1.76
C VAL A 11 11.64 -11.60 -2.73
N TRP A 12 11.78 -11.81 -4.03
CA TRP A 12 11.14 -10.99 -5.08
C TRP A 12 9.64 -11.28 -5.24
N LEU A 13 9.13 -12.37 -4.64
CA LEU A 13 7.70 -12.73 -4.64
C LEU A 13 6.94 -12.15 -3.45
N SER A 14 7.66 -11.61 -2.46
CA SER A 14 7.10 -11.03 -1.22
C SER A 14 7.04 -9.51 -1.22
N ASP A 15 7.77 -8.83 -2.10
CA ASP A 15 7.62 -7.40 -2.32
C ASP A 15 6.59 -7.14 -3.42
N CYS A 16 5.75 -6.14 -3.20
CA CYS A 16 4.65 -5.77 -4.07
C CYS A 16 5.12 -5.64 -5.54
N GLY A 17 4.47 -6.35 -6.47
CA GLY A 17 4.74 -6.23 -7.89
C GLY A 17 5.54 -7.38 -8.52
N ALA A 18 5.25 -8.64 -8.19
CA ALA A 18 5.58 -9.72 -9.13
C ALA A 18 4.66 -9.57 -10.38
N PRO A 19 5.20 -9.33 -11.59
CA PRO A 19 4.42 -9.14 -12.83
C PRO A 19 3.63 -10.40 -13.26
N PHE A 20 3.69 -11.47 -12.46
CA PHE A 20 3.12 -12.78 -12.73
C PHE A 20 2.26 -13.34 -11.58
N SER A 21 1.65 -12.48 -10.75
CA SER A 21 0.65 -12.96 -9.79
C SER A 21 -0.74 -13.10 -10.46
N PRO A 22 -1.47 -14.21 -10.23
CA PRO A 22 -2.83 -14.33 -10.76
C PRO A 22 -3.69 -13.19 -10.22
N ARG A 23 -4.51 -12.58 -11.09
CA ARG A 23 -5.43 -11.46 -10.77
C ARG A 23 -6.25 -11.70 -9.50
N SER A 24 -6.65 -12.95 -9.27
CA SER A 24 -7.41 -13.38 -8.09
C SER A 24 -6.69 -13.17 -6.75
N SER A 25 -5.36 -13.04 -6.76
CA SER A 25 -4.55 -12.86 -5.54
C SER A 25 -3.98 -11.44 -5.38
N CYS A 26 -4.10 -10.58 -6.39
CA CYS A 26 -3.53 -9.23 -6.37
C CYS A 26 -4.19 -8.35 -5.31
N TYR A 27 -5.52 -8.42 -5.17
CA TYR A 27 -6.28 -7.60 -4.22
C TYR A 27 -5.88 -7.89 -2.77
N GLU A 28 -5.76 -9.18 -2.42
CA GLU A 28 -5.34 -9.64 -1.08
C GLU A 28 -3.85 -9.36 -0.81
N ARG A 29 -2.96 -9.61 -1.78
CA ARG A 29 -1.52 -9.38 -1.62
C ARG A 29 -1.17 -7.90 -1.40
N ASN A 30 -1.83 -7.01 -2.15
CA ASN A 30 -1.65 -5.57 -1.99
C ASN A 30 -2.50 -4.99 -0.85
N LYS A 31 -3.24 -5.84 -0.12
CA LYS A 31 -4.15 -5.44 0.96
C LYS A 31 -5.04 -4.27 0.56
N CYS A 32 -5.58 -4.31 -0.67
CA CYS A 32 -6.30 -3.16 -1.23
C CYS A 32 -7.46 -2.72 -0.31
N SER A 33 -8.11 -3.65 0.39
CA SER A 33 -9.20 -3.37 1.35
C SER A 33 -8.78 -2.53 2.56
N THR A 34 -7.51 -2.55 2.95
CA THR A 34 -7.01 -1.81 4.13
C THR A 34 -6.03 -0.70 3.77
N ILE A 35 -5.72 -0.50 2.50
CA ILE A 35 -4.69 0.44 2.03
C ILE A 35 -4.95 1.89 2.44
N GLU A 36 -6.22 2.32 2.46
CA GLU A 36 -6.60 3.68 2.87
C GLU A 36 -6.42 3.88 4.38
N GLY A 37 -6.78 2.86 5.17
CA GLY A 37 -6.57 2.86 6.63
C GLY A 37 -5.09 2.83 7.01
N GLU A 38 -4.28 2.00 6.34
CA GLU A 38 -2.83 1.97 6.54
C GLU A 38 -2.18 3.31 6.13
N CYS A 39 -2.63 3.92 5.04
CA CYS A 39 -2.20 5.26 4.63
C CYS A 39 -2.53 6.30 5.70
N PHE A 40 -3.76 6.31 6.21
CA PHE A 40 -4.18 7.25 7.24
C PHE A 40 -3.35 7.09 8.52
N LEU A 41 -3.13 5.86 9.00
CA LEU A 41 -2.32 5.60 10.19
C LEU A 41 -0.86 6.06 10.04
N LYS A 42 -0.27 5.86 8.86
CA LYS A 42 1.09 6.38 8.58
C LYS A 42 1.12 7.90 8.62
N ASN A 43 0.13 8.54 8.00
CA ASN A 43 0.04 10.00 7.97
C ASN A 43 -0.26 10.58 9.36
N ASP A 44 -1.07 9.91 10.19
CA ASP A 44 -1.30 10.25 11.59
C ASP A 44 0.00 10.25 12.38
N VAL A 45 0.76 9.16 12.33
CA VAL A 45 2.03 9.03 13.05
C VAL A 45 3.02 10.12 12.62
N LEU A 46 3.11 10.41 11.32
CA LEU A 46 3.95 11.48 10.79
C LEU A 46 3.46 12.86 11.27
N PHE A 47 2.17 13.14 11.18
CA PHE A 47 1.59 14.40 11.62
C PHE A 47 1.87 14.65 13.11
N LYS A 48 1.59 13.66 13.97
CA LYS A 48 1.84 13.75 15.41
C LYS A 48 3.33 13.89 15.72
N GLY A 49 4.19 13.21 14.97
CA GLY A 49 5.64 13.32 15.11
C GLY A 49 6.19 14.70 14.76
N VAL A 50 5.65 15.33 13.71
CA VAL A 50 6.10 16.65 13.23
C VAL A 50 5.50 17.80 14.05
N THR A 51 4.22 17.69 14.40
CA THR A 51 3.49 18.77 15.08
C THR A 51 3.55 18.69 16.61
N ALA A 52 3.94 17.53 17.16
CA ALA A 52 3.83 17.21 18.58
C ALA A 52 2.40 17.41 19.16
N SER A 53 1.38 17.46 18.30
CA SER A 53 -0.02 17.63 18.69
C SER A 53 -0.73 16.28 18.76
N PRO A 54 -1.50 15.99 19.82
CA PRO A 54 -2.31 14.77 19.90
C PRO A 54 -3.61 14.87 19.09
N SER A 55 -4.00 16.05 18.64
CA SER A 55 -5.27 16.33 17.96
C SER A 55 -5.07 17.05 16.63
N TYR A 56 -6.07 16.93 15.76
CA TYR A 56 -6.13 17.59 14.47
C TYR A 56 -7.03 18.81 14.52
N SER A 57 -6.71 19.83 13.74
CA SER A 57 -7.75 20.74 13.27
C SER A 57 -8.65 20.04 12.25
N SER A 58 -9.84 20.57 12.00
CA SER A 58 -10.73 20.07 10.94
C SER A 58 -10.09 20.16 9.55
N GLN A 59 -9.20 21.13 9.33
CA GLN A 59 -8.46 21.30 8.08
C GLN A 59 -7.38 20.22 7.92
N ASP A 60 -6.57 19.99 8.97
CA ASP A 60 -5.53 18.97 8.95
C ASP A 60 -6.11 17.57 8.77
N PHE A 61 -7.21 17.27 9.48
CA PHE A 61 -7.90 15.99 9.32
C PHE A 61 -8.39 15.78 7.89
N SER A 62 -8.97 16.82 7.27
CA SER A 62 -9.44 16.72 5.88
C SER A 62 -8.30 16.50 4.89
N ILE A 63 -7.14 17.13 5.11
CA ILE A 63 -5.94 16.92 4.30
C ILE A 63 -5.43 15.49 4.47
N LEU A 64 -5.25 15.03 5.71
CA LEU A 64 -4.78 13.68 6.01
C LEU A 64 -5.70 12.65 5.37
N MET A 65 -7.02 12.83 5.48
CA MET A 65 -7.96 11.90 4.86
C MET A 65 -7.93 11.98 3.32
N GLY A 66 -7.94 13.19 2.78
CA GLY A 66 -7.95 13.43 1.34
C GLY A 66 -6.76 12.81 0.60
N THR A 67 -5.61 12.71 1.24
CA THR A 67 -4.41 12.07 0.66
C THR A 67 -4.53 10.56 0.48
N CYS A 68 -5.42 9.90 1.23
CA CYS A 68 -5.59 8.45 1.21
C CYS A 68 -6.85 8.00 0.48
N ILE A 69 -7.86 8.87 0.36
CA ILE A 69 -9.12 8.56 -0.32
C ILE A 69 -8.86 8.19 -1.79
N GLY A 70 -9.41 7.05 -2.20
CA GLY A 70 -9.33 6.55 -3.57
C GLY A 70 -8.16 5.61 -3.84
N LEU A 71 -7.29 5.36 -2.85
CA LEU A 71 -6.22 4.37 -2.98
C LEU A 71 -6.77 2.96 -3.13
N GLU A 72 -7.88 2.60 -2.48
CA GLU A 72 -8.50 1.28 -2.67
C GLU A 72 -8.93 1.11 -4.12
N ARG A 73 -9.65 2.11 -4.66
CA ARG A 73 -10.12 2.09 -6.05
C ARG A 73 -8.94 1.98 -7.01
N LYS A 74 -7.90 2.80 -6.84
CA LYS A 74 -6.69 2.74 -7.68
C LYS A 74 -5.98 1.38 -7.57
N CYS A 75 -5.91 0.80 -6.37
CA CYS A 75 -5.34 -0.53 -6.14
C CYS A 75 -6.13 -1.62 -6.87
N ARG A 76 -7.46 -1.57 -6.75
CA ARG A 76 -8.37 -2.48 -7.46
C ARG A 76 -8.25 -2.33 -8.98
N ASP A 77 -8.25 -1.11 -9.48
CA ASP A 77 -8.12 -0.80 -10.91
C ASP A 77 -6.78 -1.30 -11.44
N ASN A 78 -5.67 -1.14 -10.69
CA ASN A 78 -4.37 -1.71 -11.05
C ASN A 78 -4.38 -3.24 -11.07
N CYS A 79 -5.04 -3.89 -10.11
CA CYS A 79 -5.17 -5.35 -10.09
C CYS A 79 -6.00 -5.87 -11.27
N GLN A 80 -7.05 -5.15 -11.67
CA GLN A 80 -7.89 -5.48 -12.82
C GLN A 80 -7.21 -5.15 -14.16
N SER A 81 -6.53 -4.01 -14.21
CA SER A 81 -5.77 -3.46 -15.34
C SER A 81 -4.37 -4.03 -15.46
N SER A 82 -4.11 -5.22 -14.91
CA SER A 82 -2.90 -6.00 -15.14
C SER A 82 -2.77 -6.33 -16.63
N THR A 83 -2.34 -5.31 -17.36
CA THR A 83 -1.62 -5.27 -18.61
C THR A 83 -0.20 -5.55 -18.19
N ILE A 84 0.35 -6.65 -18.69
CA ILE A 84 1.74 -7.03 -18.48
C ILE A 84 2.59 -5.90 -19.05
N PHE A 85 3.37 -5.22 -18.21
CA PHE A 85 4.51 -4.39 -18.63
C PHE A 85 5.71 -4.76 -17.77
#